data_AF-J9EYR4-F1
#
_entry.id   AF-J9EYR4-F1
#
_cell.length_a   1.000
_cell.length_b   1.000
_cell.length_c   1.000
_cell.angle_alpha   90.00
_cell.angle_beta   90.00
_cell.angle_gamma   90.00
#
_symmetry.space_group_name_H-M   'P 1'
#
loop_
_entity.id
_entity.type
_entity.pdbx_description
1 polymer ?
#
loop_
_entity_poly.entity_id
_entity_poly.type
_entity_poly.pdbx_seq_one_letter_code
_entity_poly.pdbx_strand_id
1 'polypeptide(L)'
;MITVSVLVIVFMLATAINAEGFVEEVSCTADAINVVLNKTDPDVQRWMSDPKAQPVVYVYEHKIRPPCGTAMKKGNLHNYNFTIPYGDHCDVHLIDLEPNYRNAETTIALEDNADITPSKTIRVNHVFCLYTRSVQTIRFNDISSGHEVVASTGGKPKPKVEMIFRSIDGRPLRAAKFGDIVEFYVALSPDSELKIKFEI
;
A
#
# COMPACT_ATOMS: atom_id res chain seq x y z
N MET A 1 -7.44 8.25 54.88
CA MET A 1 -6.22 8.78 54.21
C MET A 1 -5.72 7.89 53.09
N ILE A 2 -5.75 6.55 53.21
CA ILE A 2 -5.26 5.63 52.16
C ILE A 2 -6.12 5.67 50.88
N THR A 3 -7.44 5.84 51.01
CA THR A 3 -8.39 5.85 49.88
C THR A 3 -8.23 7.04 48.93
N VAL A 4 -7.88 8.22 49.46
CA VAL A 4 -7.64 9.42 48.65
C VAL A 4 -6.34 9.29 47.87
N SER A 5 -5.28 8.75 48.49
CA SER A 5 -3.99 8.53 47.82
C SER A 5 -4.10 7.51 46.69
N VAL A 6 -4.87 6.43 46.86
CA VAL A 6 -5.10 5.45 45.79
C VAL A 6 -5.91 6.05 44.64
N LEU A 7 -6.93 6.86 44.93
CA LEU A 7 -7.75 7.50 43.90
C LEU A 7 -6.92 8.49 43.07
N VAL A 8 -6.03 9.25 43.72
CA VAL A 8 -5.11 10.20 43.05
C VAL A 8 -4.10 9.46 42.18
N ILE A 9 -3.54 8.34 42.64
CA ILE A 9 -2.61 7.52 41.85
C ILE A 9 -3.33 6.93 40.62
N VAL A 10 -4.56 6.44 40.78
CA VAL A 10 -5.37 5.92 39.66
C VAL A 10 -5.74 7.02 38.67
N PHE A 11 -6.03 8.24 39.13
CA PHE A 11 -6.33 9.37 38.26
C PHE A 11 -5.09 9.85 37.48
N MET A 12 -3.91 9.85 38.12
CA MET A 12 -2.64 10.18 37.46
C MET A 12 -2.22 9.10 36.46
N LEU A 13 -2.47 7.82 36.77
CA LEU A 13 -2.26 6.71 35.83
C LEU A 13 -3.22 6.78 34.64
N ALA A 14 -4.47 7.22 34.84
CA ALA A 14 -5.45 7.37 33.76
C ALA A 14 -5.08 8.48 32.76
N THR A 15 -4.37 9.54 33.20
CA THR A 15 -3.86 10.58 32.29
C THR A 15 -2.57 10.19 31.55
N ALA A 16 -1.90 9.11 31.98
CA ALA A 16 -0.63 8.67 31.41
C ALA A 16 -0.78 7.65 30.26
N ILE A 17 -2.01 7.36 29.83
CA ILE A 17 -2.30 6.44 28.71
C ILE A 17 -2.88 7.22 27.53
N ASN A 18 -2.32 8.39 27.23
CA ASN A 18 -2.39 8.93 25.89
C ASN A 18 -1.20 8.34 25.15
N ALA A 19 -1.40 7.67 24.02
CA ALA A 19 -0.30 7.21 23.19
C ALA A 19 0.57 8.43 22.83
N GLU A 20 1.72 8.58 23.51
CA GLU A 20 2.63 9.72 23.39
C GLU A 20 3.37 9.64 22.06
N GLY A 21 2.76 10.19 21.01
CA GLY A 21 3.36 10.29 19.68
C GLY A 21 2.98 11.60 19.02
N PHE A 22 3.88 12.10 18.15
CA PHE A 22 3.56 13.24 17.30
C PHE A 22 2.73 12.83 16.07
N VAL A 23 2.29 11.58 15.98
CA VAL A 23 1.44 11.01 14.94
C VAL A 23 0.02 10.88 15.46
N GLU A 24 -0.94 11.43 14.72
CA GLU A 24 -2.38 11.36 15.00
C GLU A 24 -3.05 10.21 14.26
N GLU A 25 -2.72 10.04 12.97
CA GLU A 25 -3.33 9.03 12.11
C GLU A 25 -2.31 8.48 11.10
N VAL A 26 -2.42 7.19 10.80
CA VAL A 26 -1.72 6.54 9.69
C VAL A 26 -2.78 5.93 8.78
N SER A 27 -2.78 6.32 7.50
CA SER A 27 -3.63 5.74 6.47
C SER A 27 -2.80 5.17 5.33
N CYS A 28 -3.28 4.08 4.75
CA CYS A 28 -2.50 3.22 3.86
C CYS A 28 -3.17 3.19 2.48
N THR A 29 -2.42 3.51 1.44
CA THR A 29 -2.88 3.47 0.03
C THR A 29 -2.14 2.38 -0.74
N ALA A 30 -2.47 2.15 -2.01
CA ALA A 30 -1.80 1.10 -2.78
C ALA A 30 -0.29 1.37 -2.99
N ASP A 31 0.11 2.63 -2.97
CA ASP A 31 1.43 3.13 -3.36
C ASP A 31 2.17 3.92 -2.26
N ALA A 32 1.51 4.28 -1.16
CA ALA A 32 2.13 5.05 -0.09
C ALA A 32 1.50 4.86 1.31
N ILE A 33 2.30 5.19 2.35
CA ILE A 33 1.84 5.45 3.72
C ILE A 33 1.57 6.96 3.85
N ASN A 34 0.39 7.33 4.34
CA ASN A 34 0.06 8.71 4.68
C ASN A 34 0.02 8.86 6.20
N VAL A 35 0.80 9.79 6.72
CA VAL A 35 0.89 10.10 8.14
C VAL A 35 0.31 11.49 8.38
N VAL A 36 -0.60 11.59 9.34
CA VAL A 36 -1.12 12.87 9.85
C VAL A 36 -0.47 13.13 11.21
N LEU A 37 0.14 14.30 11.34
CA LEU A 37 0.80 14.72 12.57
C LEU A 37 -0.19 15.31 13.56
N ASN A 38 0.01 15.00 14.84
CA ASN A 38 -0.82 15.48 15.93
C ASN A 38 -0.63 16.99 16.15
N LYS A 39 -1.65 17.75 15.81
CA LYS A 39 -1.67 19.22 15.97
C LYS A 39 -1.69 19.67 17.42
N THR A 40 -2.04 18.77 18.34
CA THR A 40 -2.08 19.05 19.79
C THR A 40 -0.81 18.60 20.50
N ASP A 41 0.13 17.97 19.80
CA ASP A 41 1.42 17.61 20.37
C ASP A 41 2.15 18.89 20.84
N PRO A 42 2.68 18.94 22.08
CA PRO A 42 3.29 20.15 22.64
C PRO A 42 4.48 20.68 21.83
N ASP A 43 5.31 19.80 21.27
CA ASP A 43 6.46 20.22 20.46
C ASP A 43 6.00 20.73 19.10
N VAL A 44 5.04 20.04 18.48
CA VAL A 44 4.41 20.51 17.23
C VAL A 44 3.77 21.88 17.45
N GLN A 45 2.98 22.08 18.50
CA GLN A 45 2.37 23.38 18.80
C GLN A 45 3.41 24.47 19.02
N ARG A 46 4.43 24.19 19.85
CA ARG A 46 5.52 25.12 20.12
C ARG A 46 6.22 25.53 18.82
N TRP A 47 6.67 24.57 18.03
CA TRP A 47 7.37 24.85 16.78
C TRP A 47 6.47 25.51 15.76
N MET A 48 5.19 25.16 15.64
CA MET A 48 4.30 25.80 14.69
C MET A 48 4.00 27.26 15.04
N SER A 49 4.00 27.61 16.34
CA SER A 49 3.81 28.98 16.81
C SER A 49 5.05 29.87 16.71
N ASP A 50 6.27 29.30 16.73
CA ASP A 50 7.52 30.06 16.67
C ASP A 50 7.88 30.40 15.21
N PRO A 51 7.96 31.68 14.79
CA PRO A 51 8.33 32.05 13.42
C PRO A 51 9.74 31.61 13.00
N LYS A 52 10.65 31.37 13.95
CA LYS A 52 12.04 30.97 13.68
C LYS A 52 12.19 29.46 13.50
N ALA A 53 11.31 28.68 14.09
CA ALA A 53 11.36 27.23 14.00
C ALA A 53 11.09 26.75 12.57
N GLN A 54 11.85 25.76 12.13
CA GLN A 54 11.76 25.08 10.85
C GLN A 54 11.49 23.58 11.05
N PRO A 55 10.30 23.21 11.57
CA PRO A 55 9.95 21.83 11.82
C PRO A 55 9.89 21.01 10.53
N VAL A 56 10.52 19.84 10.55
CA VAL A 56 10.58 18.90 9.43
C VAL A 56 10.24 17.50 9.93
N VAL A 57 9.41 16.80 9.16
CA VAL A 57 9.14 15.37 9.35
C VAL A 57 9.75 14.59 8.20
N TYR A 58 10.38 13.45 8.49
CA TYR A 58 11.07 12.66 7.49
C TYR A 58 11.18 11.18 7.89
N VAL A 59 11.41 10.30 6.93
CA VAL A 59 11.76 8.90 7.20
C VAL A 59 13.17 8.87 7.81
N TYR A 60 13.32 8.20 8.95
CA TYR A 60 14.58 8.13 9.69
C TYR A 60 15.74 7.72 8.76
N GLU A 61 16.89 8.40 8.91
CA GLU A 61 18.08 8.28 8.03
C GLU A 61 17.92 8.79 6.57
N HIS A 62 16.71 9.12 6.13
CA HIS A 62 16.41 9.48 4.74
C HIS A 62 16.05 10.97 4.54
N LYS A 63 16.34 11.82 5.53
CA LYS A 63 15.98 13.26 5.57
C LYS A 63 16.25 14.04 4.28
N ILE A 64 17.41 13.80 3.66
CA ILE A 64 17.91 14.61 2.53
C ILE A 64 17.33 14.14 1.20
N ARG A 65 16.71 12.95 1.14
CA ARG A 65 16.21 12.35 -0.11
C ARG A 65 14.76 12.78 -0.33
N PRO A 66 14.43 13.58 -1.36
CA PRO A 66 13.03 13.75 -1.76
C PRO A 66 12.53 12.42 -2.35
N PRO A 67 11.31 11.96 -2.02
CA PRO A 67 10.24 12.62 -1.26
C PRO A 67 10.16 12.24 0.24
N CYS A 68 11.23 11.70 0.83
CA CYS A 68 11.26 11.09 2.17
C CYS A 68 11.27 12.08 3.33
N GLY A 69 11.02 13.36 3.08
CA GLY A 69 10.92 14.39 4.11
C GLY A 69 10.15 15.60 3.61
N THR A 70 9.44 16.26 4.53
CA THR A 70 8.66 17.45 4.24
C THR A 70 8.77 18.47 5.36
N ALA A 71 8.93 19.74 4.98
CA ALA A 71 8.85 20.85 5.92
C ALA A 71 7.39 21.10 6.28
N MET A 72 7.10 21.25 7.57
CA MET A 72 5.73 21.50 8.04
C MET A 72 5.32 22.97 7.82
N LYS A 73 6.27 23.86 7.54
CA LYS A 73 6.03 25.27 7.21
C LYS A 73 6.52 25.61 5.82
N LYS A 74 5.65 26.21 5.02
CA LYS A 74 6.00 26.78 3.70
C LYS A 74 5.31 28.13 3.53
N GLY A 75 6.00 29.20 3.91
CA GLY A 75 5.39 30.54 3.99
C GLY A 75 4.24 30.55 4.99
N ASN A 76 3.05 30.93 4.55
CA ASN A 76 1.84 30.92 5.38
C ASN A 76 1.11 29.57 5.40
N LEU A 77 1.61 28.56 4.68
CA LEU A 77 1.00 27.25 4.64
C LEU A 77 1.61 26.35 5.72
N HIS A 78 0.74 25.69 6.48
CA HIS A 78 1.10 24.68 7.45
C HIS A 78 0.67 23.31 6.94
N ASN A 79 1.62 22.37 6.85
CA ASN A 79 1.36 21.01 6.42
C ASN A 79 1.61 20.04 7.58
N TYR A 80 0.57 19.30 7.94
CA TYR A 80 0.62 18.24 8.95
C TYR A 80 0.56 16.85 8.32
N ASN A 81 0.50 16.77 6.99
CA ASN A 81 0.40 15.52 6.26
C ASN A 81 1.76 15.17 5.64
N PHE A 82 2.16 13.92 5.80
CA PHE A 82 3.39 13.38 5.25
C PHE A 82 3.12 12.06 4.53
N THR A 83 3.39 12.04 3.22
CA THR A 83 3.17 10.87 2.37
C THR A 83 4.52 10.23 2.04
N ILE A 84 4.65 8.95 2.31
CA ILE A 84 5.86 8.16 2.13
C ILE A 84 5.56 7.12 1.04
N PRO A 85 6.13 7.26 -0.17
CA PRO A 85 5.91 6.28 -1.22
C PRO A 85 6.65 4.98 -0.92
N TYR A 86 6.10 3.87 -1.41
CA TYR A 86 6.79 2.59 -1.40
C TYR A 86 7.93 2.54 -2.41
N GLY A 87 8.98 1.80 -2.07
CA GLY A 87 10.13 1.52 -2.92
C GLY A 87 11.46 2.03 -2.36
N ASP A 88 12.50 1.92 -3.20
CA ASP A 88 13.90 2.12 -2.80
C ASP A 88 14.24 3.56 -2.37
N HIS A 89 13.41 4.53 -2.76
CA HIS A 89 13.68 5.95 -2.50
C HIS A 89 13.78 6.26 -1.01
N CYS A 90 12.82 5.73 -0.24
CA CYS A 90 12.73 5.91 1.21
C CYS A 90 12.98 4.63 1.99
N ASP A 91 13.41 3.56 1.32
CA ASP A 91 13.63 2.23 1.88
C ASP A 91 12.39 1.69 2.61
N VAL A 92 11.21 1.94 2.03
CA VAL A 92 9.92 1.48 2.57
C VAL A 92 9.32 0.49 1.60
N HIS A 93 9.41 -0.80 1.93
CA HIS A 93 9.01 -1.88 1.04
C HIS A 93 7.77 -2.61 1.54
N LEU A 94 6.96 -3.09 0.60
CA LEU A 94 5.92 -4.06 0.87
C LEU A 94 6.56 -5.44 1.02
N ILE A 95 6.54 -5.98 2.23
CA ILE A 95 7.07 -7.29 2.57
C ILE A 95 5.90 -8.27 2.68
N ASP A 96 6.06 -9.49 2.14
CA ASP A 96 5.08 -10.56 2.25
C ASP A 96 5.24 -11.22 3.64
N LEU A 97 4.22 -11.13 4.50
CA LEU A 97 4.25 -11.68 5.87
C LEU A 97 3.75 -13.12 5.94
N GLU A 98 2.73 -13.47 5.15
CA GLU A 98 2.06 -14.77 5.08
C GLU A 98 1.04 -14.71 3.92
N PRO A 99 0.49 -15.83 3.38
CA PRO A 99 0.09 -15.90 1.96
C PRO A 99 -0.89 -14.81 1.48
N ASN A 100 -1.69 -14.25 2.39
CA ASN A 100 -2.69 -13.23 2.09
C ASN A 100 -2.39 -11.84 2.68
N TYR A 101 -1.22 -11.62 3.28
CA TYR A 101 -0.88 -10.36 3.92
C TYR A 101 0.44 -9.78 3.41
N ARG A 102 0.44 -8.46 3.28
CA ARG A 102 1.63 -7.65 3.07
C ARG A 102 1.74 -6.61 4.16
N ASN A 103 2.92 -6.34 4.68
CA ASN A 103 3.17 -5.17 5.50
C ASN A 103 4.11 -4.19 4.82
N ALA A 104 4.00 -2.94 5.20
CA ALA A 104 5.07 -1.98 5.03
C ALA A 104 5.24 -1.25 6.36
N GLU A 105 6.48 -1.09 6.81
CA GLU A 105 6.79 -0.44 8.07
C GLU A 105 7.98 0.50 7.90
N THR A 106 8.01 1.56 8.69
CA THR A 106 9.12 2.51 8.70
C THR A 106 9.10 3.32 9.99
N THR A 107 10.21 3.97 10.30
CA THR A 107 10.31 4.92 11.40
C THR A 107 10.38 6.32 10.84
N ILE A 108 9.51 7.21 11.32
CA ILE A 108 9.57 8.63 10.98
C ILE A 108 10.16 9.41 12.14
N ALA A 109 10.83 10.50 11.79
CA ALA A 109 11.46 11.42 12.71
C ALA A 109 10.90 12.83 12.54
N LEU A 110 10.83 13.55 13.66
CA LEU A 110 10.42 14.95 13.74
C LEU A 110 11.52 15.73 14.47
N GLU A 111 12.00 16.80 13.84
CA GLU A 111 12.97 17.72 14.44
C GLU A 111 12.76 19.15 13.95
N ASP A 112 13.37 20.11 14.65
CA ASP A 112 13.47 21.49 14.21
C ASP A 112 14.83 21.73 13.53
N ASN A 113 14.82 22.02 12.22
CA ASN A 113 16.05 22.34 11.48
C ASN A 113 16.74 23.62 11.92
N ALA A 114 16.01 24.53 12.58
CA ALA A 114 16.58 25.76 13.12
C ALA A 114 17.43 25.49 14.38
N ASP A 115 17.22 24.34 15.05
CA ASP A 115 18.00 23.92 16.21
C ASP A 115 19.33 23.29 15.78
N ILE A 116 20.39 24.09 15.87
CA ILE A 116 21.77 23.68 15.60
C ILE A 116 22.51 23.19 16.85
N THR A 117 21.82 23.05 17.99
CA THR A 117 22.47 22.62 19.23
C THR A 117 22.90 21.15 19.11
N PRO A 118 24.05 20.76 19.70
CA PRO A 118 24.47 19.35 19.74
C PRO A 118 23.49 18.46 20.50
N SER A 119 22.67 19.05 21.37
CA SER A 119 21.62 18.40 22.16
C SER A 119 20.23 18.50 21.52
N LYS A 120 20.14 18.81 20.22
CA LYS A 120 18.85 18.91 19.54
C LYS A 120 18.08 17.60 19.71
N THR A 121 16.79 17.73 20.03
CA THR A 121 15.94 16.57 20.28
C THR A 121 15.33 16.10 18.98
N ILE A 122 15.60 14.84 18.61
CA ILE A 122 14.93 14.16 17.50
C ILE A 122 13.91 13.22 18.11
N ARG A 123 12.63 13.43 17.78
CA ARG A 123 11.55 12.53 18.18
C ARG A 123 11.29 11.54 17.08
N VAL A 124 11.00 10.29 17.43
CA VAL A 124 10.72 9.22 16.47
C VAL A 124 9.40 8.52 16.76
N ASN A 125 8.70 8.12 15.71
CA ASN A 125 7.50 7.30 15.77
C ASN A 125 7.61 6.16 14.75
N HIS A 126 7.31 4.94 15.17
CA HIS A 126 7.20 3.80 14.26
C HIS A 126 5.80 3.80 13.63
N VAL A 127 5.73 3.68 12.31
CA VAL A 127 4.47 3.61 11.55
C VAL A 127 4.48 2.38 10.66
N PHE A 128 3.33 1.72 10.54
CA PHE A 128 3.20 0.53 9.71
C PHE A 128 1.81 0.44 9.10
N CYS A 129 1.73 -0.28 7.99
CA CYS A 129 0.53 -0.59 7.24
C CYS A 129 0.46 -2.10 7.03
N LEU A 130 -0.74 -2.67 7.22
CA LEU A 130 -1.03 -4.07 6.93
C LEU A 130 -2.09 -4.16 5.83
N TYR A 131 -1.79 -4.91 4.77
CA TYR A 131 -2.61 -5.08 3.58
C TYR A 131 -3.10 -6.51 3.47
N THR A 132 -4.38 -6.67 3.15
CA THR A 132 -4.94 -7.95 2.71
C THR A 132 -4.80 -8.09 1.19
N ARG A 133 -4.13 -9.14 0.71
CA ARG A 133 -4.16 -9.56 -0.70
C ARG A 133 -5.54 -10.16 -0.99
N SER A 134 -6.38 -9.42 -1.71
CA SER A 134 -7.62 -9.98 -2.27
C SER A 134 -7.31 -10.72 -3.56
N VAL A 135 -7.51 -12.04 -3.57
CA VAL A 135 -7.41 -12.87 -4.78
C VAL A 135 -8.64 -12.60 -5.66
N GLN A 136 -8.58 -11.57 -6.50
CA GLN A 136 -9.62 -11.34 -7.50
C GLN A 136 -9.48 -12.40 -8.60
N THR A 137 -10.43 -13.32 -8.66
CA THR A 137 -10.55 -14.27 -9.78
C THR A 137 -10.90 -13.47 -11.03
N ILE A 138 -10.03 -13.49 -12.04
CA ILE A 138 -10.32 -12.92 -13.35
C ILE A 138 -11.44 -13.78 -13.97
N ARG A 139 -12.68 -13.28 -13.93
CA ARG A 139 -13.78 -13.86 -14.69
C ARG A 139 -13.64 -13.38 -16.13
N PHE A 140 -13.25 -14.28 -17.02
CA PHE A 140 -13.36 -14.02 -18.45
C PHE A 140 -14.85 -13.95 -18.79
N ASN A 141 -15.34 -12.78 -19.19
CA ASN A 141 -16.67 -12.69 -19.76
C ASN A 141 -16.64 -13.41 -21.12
N ASP A 142 -17.45 -14.46 -21.25
CA ASP A 142 -17.67 -15.16 -22.50
C ASP A 142 -18.05 -14.14 -23.58
N ILE A 143 -17.21 -13.99 -24.62
CA ILE A 143 -17.61 -13.32 -25.85
C ILE A 143 -18.67 -14.24 -26.47
N SER A 144 -19.94 -13.88 -26.30
CA SER A 144 -21.08 -14.65 -26.81
C SER A 144 -20.90 -14.92 -28.31
N SER A 145 -20.92 -16.20 -28.67
CA SER A 145 -20.95 -16.71 -30.04
C SER A 145 -22.30 -16.41 -30.71
N GLY A 146 -22.54 -15.15 -31.05
CA GLY A 146 -23.65 -14.72 -31.88
C GLY A 146 -23.22 -14.53 -33.33
N HIS A 147 -23.06 -15.62 -34.10
CA HIS A 147 -23.08 -15.52 -35.56
C HIS A 147 -24.15 -16.47 -36.09
N GLU A 148 -25.34 -15.90 -36.34
CA GLU A 148 -26.42 -16.56 -37.04
C GLU A 148 -25.98 -16.79 -38.49
N VAL A 149 -25.78 -18.06 -38.87
CA VAL A 149 -25.33 -18.45 -40.21
C VAL A 149 -26.53 -18.36 -41.14
N VAL A 150 -26.71 -17.21 -41.78
CA VAL A 150 -27.54 -17.13 -42.99
C VAL A 150 -26.78 -17.82 -44.11
N ALA A 151 -27.36 -18.90 -44.61
CA ALA A 151 -26.77 -19.80 -45.60
C ALA A 151 -26.22 -19.04 -46.81
N SER A 152 -24.94 -19.27 -47.13
CA SER A 152 -24.33 -18.91 -48.41
C SER A 152 -23.74 -20.17 -49.03
N THR A 153 -24.38 -20.59 -50.11
CA THR A 153 -23.96 -21.66 -51.02
C THR A 153 -22.57 -21.38 -51.61
N GLY A 154 -21.68 -22.38 -51.51
CA GLY A 154 -20.50 -22.51 -52.37
C GLY A 154 -19.34 -21.55 -52.10
N GLY A 155 -18.37 -21.99 -51.29
CA GLY A 155 -17.07 -21.34 -51.15
C GLY A 155 -16.18 -22.15 -50.21
N LYS A 156 -14.86 -22.18 -50.46
CA LYS A 156 -13.85 -22.88 -49.63
C LYS A 156 -14.13 -22.68 -48.13
N PRO A 157 -13.99 -23.72 -47.28
CA PRO A 157 -14.26 -23.60 -45.84
C PRO A 157 -13.40 -22.48 -45.26
N LYS A 158 -14.05 -21.49 -44.62
CA LYS A 158 -13.33 -20.46 -43.87
C LYS A 158 -12.67 -21.14 -42.65
N PRO A 159 -11.36 -20.97 -42.44
CA PRO A 159 -10.69 -21.54 -41.28
C PRO A 159 -11.30 -20.95 -40.00
N LYS A 160 -11.64 -21.82 -39.05
CA LYS A 160 -12.17 -21.42 -37.74
C LYS A 160 -11.03 -21.51 -36.74
N VAL A 161 -10.75 -20.40 -36.06
CA VAL A 161 -9.77 -20.33 -34.96
C VAL A 161 -10.55 -20.39 -33.67
N GLU A 162 -10.30 -21.39 -32.83
CA GLU A 162 -10.84 -21.48 -31.48
C GLU A 162 -9.70 -21.42 -30.46
N MET A 163 -9.89 -20.58 -29.43
CA MET A 163 -8.97 -20.42 -28.31
C MET A 163 -9.60 -21.07 -27.08
N ILE A 164 -8.94 -22.08 -26.49
CA ILE A 164 -9.49 -22.86 -25.38
C ILE A 164 -8.45 -22.94 -24.26
N PHE A 165 -8.88 -22.62 -23.03
CA PHE A 165 -8.07 -22.82 -21.81
C PHE A 165 -8.51 -24.11 -21.11
N ARG A 166 -7.57 -24.96 -20.75
CA ARG A 166 -7.80 -26.21 -20.00
C ARG A 166 -6.85 -26.33 -18.82
N SER A 167 -7.28 -27.07 -17.80
CA SER A 167 -6.41 -27.52 -16.71
C SER A 167 -5.45 -28.59 -17.23
N ILE A 168 -4.36 -28.87 -16.49
CA ILE A 168 -3.48 -30.01 -16.72
C ILE A 168 -4.24 -31.36 -16.81
N ASP A 169 -5.40 -31.45 -16.17
CA ASP A 169 -6.28 -32.62 -16.21
C ASP A 169 -7.21 -32.64 -17.45
N GLY A 170 -7.02 -31.72 -18.39
CA GLY A 170 -7.77 -31.63 -19.65
C GLY A 170 -9.18 -31.05 -19.55
N ARG A 171 -9.62 -30.66 -18.35
CA ARG A 171 -10.95 -30.02 -18.12
C ARG A 171 -10.95 -28.57 -18.62
N PRO A 172 -12.00 -28.11 -19.31
CA PRO A 172 -12.11 -26.71 -19.72
C PRO A 172 -12.17 -25.80 -18.48
N LEU A 173 -11.37 -24.74 -18.50
CA LEU A 173 -11.30 -23.78 -17.41
C LEU A 173 -12.16 -22.55 -17.73
N ARG A 174 -13.08 -22.21 -16.83
CA ARG A 174 -13.83 -20.95 -16.84
C ARG A 174 -13.16 -19.85 -16.00
N ALA A 175 -12.27 -20.25 -15.08
CA ALA A 175 -11.50 -19.37 -14.22
C ALA A 175 -10.23 -20.12 -13.75
N ALA A 176 -9.17 -19.38 -13.43
CA ALA A 176 -7.91 -19.88 -12.89
C ALA A 176 -7.45 -18.99 -11.73
N LYS A 177 -6.67 -19.56 -10.81
CA LYS A 177 -6.01 -18.84 -9.71
C LYS A 177 -4.52 -18.68 -10.00
N PHE A 178 -3.89 -17.72 -9.34
CA PHE A 178 -2.43 -17.53 -9.41
C PHE A 178 -1.72 -18.76 -8.84
N GLY A 179 -0.75 -19.31 -9.57
CA GLY A 179 -0.09 -20.59 -9.29
C GLY A 179 -0.74 -21.80 -9.98
N ASP A 180 -1.88 -21.64 -10.68
CA ASP A 180 -2.44 -22.71 -11.50
C ASP A 180 -1.66 -22.82 -12.82
N ILE A 181 -1.22 -24.03 -13.17
CA ILE A 181 -0.68 -24.31 -14.50
C ILE A 181 -1.86 -24.52 -15.46
N VAL A 182 -1.92 -23.71 -16.52
CA VAL A 182 -2.98 -23.79 -17.54
C VAL A 182 -2.41 -24.21 -18.88
N GLU A 183 -3.22 -24.95 -19.63
CA GLU A 183 -2.91 -25.36 -20.99
C GLU A 183 -3.77 -24.54 -21.95
N PHE A 184 -3.10 -23.83 -22.86
CA PHE A 184 -3.71 -23.03 -23.89
C PHE A 184 -3.67 -23.76 -25.21
N TYR A 185 -4.84 -23.88 -25.84
CA TYR A 185 -5.03 -24.56 -27.11
C TYR A 185 -5.52 -23.57 -28.16
N VAL A 186 -4.80 -23.50 -29.28
CA VAL A 186 -5.29 -22.87 -30.52
C VAL A 186 -5.65 -23.98 -31.47
N ALA A 187 -6.94 -24.17 -31.70
CA ALA A 187 -7.44 -25.12 -32.69
C ALA A 187 -7.73 -24.38 -34.00
N LEU A 188 -7.09 -24.83 -35.08
CA LEU A 188 -7.41 -24.40 -36.44
C LEU A 188 -8.18 -25.53 -37.11
N SER A 189 -9.46 -25.31 -37.41
CA SER A 189 -10.21 -26.26 -38.24
C SER A 189 -9.99 -25.88 -39.72
N PRO A 190 -9.49 -26.78 -40.58
CA PRO A 190 -9.42 -28.25 -40.42
C PRO A 190 -8.04 -28.81 -40.01
N ASP A 191 -6.98 -28.00 -39.90
CA ASP A 191 -5.62 -28.49 -39.69
C ASP A 191 -5.01 -28.07 -38.34
N SER A 192 -4.86 -29.07 -37.48
CA SER A 192 -3.96 -29.15 -36.31
C SER A 192 -4.24 -28.22 -35.11
N GLU A 193 -4.03 -28.78 -33.91
CA GLU A 193 -4.08 -28.06 -32.64
C GLU A 193 -2.65 -27.72 -32.18
N LEU A 194 -2.38 -26.44 -31.93
CA LEU A 194 -1.13 -26.00 -31.30
C LEU A 194 -1.35 -25.87 -29.79
N LYS A 195 -0.58 -26.65 -29.01
CA LYS A 195 -0.62 -26.64 -27.55
C LYS A 195 0.52 -25.80 -26.99
N ILE A 196 0.18 -24.80 -26.17
CA ILE A 196 1.15 -23.96 -25.47
C ILE A 196 0.86 -24.02 -23.97
N LYS A 197 1.89 -24.23 -23.15
CA LYS A 197 1.79 -24.28 -21.69
C LYS A 197 2.27 -22.97 -21.08
N PHE A 198 1.50 -22.46 -20.12
CA PHE A 198 1.84 -21.24 -19.39
C PHE A 198 1.55 -21.44 -17.90
N GLU A 199 2.36 -20.79 -17.06
CA GLU A 199 2.16 -20.69 -15.62
C GLU A 199 1.60 -19.29 -15.35
N ILE A 200 0.47 -19.20 -14.65
CA ILE A 200 -0.18 -17.93 -14.29
C ILE A 200 0.29 -17.46 -12.92
#